data_AF-A0A1Z8S9G3-F1
#
_entry.id   AF-A0A1Z8S9G3-F1
#
_cell.length_a   1.000
_cell.length_b   1.000
_cell.length_c   1.000
_cell.angle_alpha   90.00
_cell.angle_beta   90.00
_cell.angle_gamma   90.00
#
_symmetry.space_group_name_H-M   'P 1'
#
loop_
_entity.id
_entity.type
_entity.pdbx_description
1 polymer ?
#
loop_
_entity_poly.entity_id
_entity_poly.type
_entity_poly.pdbx_seq_one_letter_code
_entity_poly.pdbx_strand_id
1 'polypeptide(L)' 'MSEFNEGIFKFFKRIVSSSSLNLAIIYTLGHIAIAMSVVSVMTGASFWEAGAVALVEPTINGIWFYVLHSIWKKVQ' A
#
# COMPACT_ATOMS: atom_id res chain seq x y z
N MET A 1 -23.25 -6.72 22.68
CA MET A 1 -22.68 -5.59 21.90
C MET A 1 -21.36 -5.05 22.48
N SER A 2 -21.05 -5.24 23.76
CA SER A 2 -19.77 -4.85 24.38
C SER A 2 -18.57 -5.66 23.87
N GLU A 3 -18.72 -6.97 23.68
CA GLU A 3 -17.63 -7.85 23.23
C GLU A 3 -17.13 -7.54 21.81
N PHE A 4 -18.02 -7.11 20.91
CA PHE A 4 -17.64 -6.70 19.55
C PHE A 4 -16.85 -5.38 19.56
N ASN A 5 -17.25 -4.43 20.43
CA ASN A 5 -16.55 -3.16 20.59
C ASN A 5 -15.18 -3.34 21.27
N GLU A 6 -15.07 -4.23 22.26
CA GLU A 6 -13.79 -4.60 22.88
C GLU A 6 -12.86 -5.34 21.91
N GLY A 7 -13.39 -6.23 21.06
CA GLY A 7 -12.62 -6.94 20.03
C GLY A 7 -12.02 -6.00 19.00
N ILE A 8 -12.83 -5.06 18.48
CA ILE A 8 -12.37 -4.02 17.56
C ILE A 8 -11.34 -3.11 18.23
N PHE A 9 -11.58 -2.71 19.48
CA PHE A 9 -10.66 -1.84 20.20
C PHE A 9 -9.32 -2.52 20.49
N LYS A 10 -9.32 -3.81 20.89
CA LYS A 10 -8.09 -4.60 21.04
C LYS A 10 -7.38 -4.81 19.71
N PHE A 11 -8.11 -5.03 18.62
CA PHE A 11 -7.55 -5.15 17.28
C PHE A 11 -6.88 -3.84 16.82
N PHE A 12 -7.56 -2.71 16.99
CA PHE A 12 -7.01 -1.37 16.74
C PHE A 12 -5.79 -1.08 17.61
N LYS A 13 -5.84 -1.40 18.91
CA LYS A 13 -4.71 -1.21 19.82
C LYS A 13 -3.51 -2.08 19.42
N ARG A 14 -3.74 -3.29 18.91
CA ARG A 14 -2.67 -4.19 18.45
C ARG A 14 -2.03 -3.72 17.14
N ILE A 15 -2.83 -3.15 16.25
CA ILE A 15 -2.37 -2.44 15.06
C ILE A 15 -1.55 -1.20 15.50
N VAL A 16 -2.15 -0.27 16.24
CA VAL A 16 -1.51 0.99 16.67
C VAL A 16 -0.26 0.79 17.56
N SER A 17 -0.18 -0.27 18.37
CA SER A 17 0.97 -0.52 19.27
C SER A 17 2.24 -0.99 18.55
N SER A 18 2.19 -1.22 17.24
CA SER A 18 3.36 -1.63 16.47
C SER A 18 4.04 -0.39 15.89
N SER A 19 5.22 0.02 16.39
CA SER A 19 6.00 1.17 15.89
C SER A 19 6.19 1.18 14.37
N SER A 20 6.10 0.02 13.72
CA SER A 20 6.17 -0.15 12.27
C SER A 20 5.00 0.47 11.50
N LEU A 21 3.83 0.70 12.11
CA LEU A 21 2.66 1.25 11.42
C LEU A 21 2.77 2.76 11.17
N ASN A 22 3.27 3.52 12.14
CA ASN A 22 3.58 4.93 11.92
C ASN A 22 4.64 5.09 10.83
N LEU A 23 5.69 4.25 10.86
CA LEU A 23 6.72 4.23 9.82
C LEU A 23 6.13 3.86 8.45
N ALA A 24 5.25 2.87 8.38
CA ALA A 24 4.59 2.45 7.15
C ALA A 24 3.74 3.58 6.56
N ILE A 25 2.93 4.27 7.38
CA ILE A 25 2.09 5.38 6.92
C ILE A 25 2.96 6.53 6.37
N ILE A 26 3.99 6.94 7.10
CA ILE A 26 4.91 8.01 6.67
C ILE A 26 5.61 7.59 5.37
N TYR A 27 6.06 6.34 5.28
CA TYR A 27 6.72 5.81 4.09
C TYR A 27 5.78 5.78 2.88
N THR A 28 4.53 5.32 3.03
CA THR A 28 3.55 5.27 1.94
C THR A 28 3.18 6.67 1.45
N LEU A 29 2.97 7.64 2.36
CA LEU A 29 2.68 9.02 1.98
C LEU A 29 3.87 9.67 1.26
N GLY A 30 5.09 9.45 1.77
CA GLY A 30 6.32 9.91 1.13
C GLY A 30 6.51 9.30 -0.26
N HIS A 31 6.28 8.00 -0.40
CA HIS A 31 6.36 7.31 -1.69
C HIS A 31 5.39 7.91 -2.71
N ILE A 32 4.12 8.13 -2.33
CA ILE A 32 3.12 8.73 -3.22
C ILE A 32 3.57 10.13 -3.66
N ALA A 33 4.04 10.98 -2.75
CA ALA A 33 4.52 12.33 -3.07
C ALA A 33 5.74 12.32 -4.02
N ILE A 34 6.71 11.44 -3.76
CA ILE A 34 7.91 11.30 -4.60
C ILE A 34 7.53 10.75 -5.98
N ALA A 35 6.73 9.68 -6.05
CA ALA A 35 6.30 9.06 -7.30
C ALA A 35 5.52 10.03 -8.18
N MET A 36 4.56 10.76 -7.60
CA MET A 36 3.82 11.81 -8.32
C MET A 36 4.75 12.88 -8.88
N SER A 37 5.74 13.33 -8.09
CA SER A 37 6.68 14.36 -8.52
C SER A 37 7.60 13.87 -9.63
N VAL A 38 8.17 12.68 -9.49
CA VAL A 38 9.08 12.08 -10.48
C VAL A 38 8.35 11.82 -11.79
N VAL A 39 7.18 11.18 -11.74
CA VAL A 39 6.39 10.88 -12.95
C VAL A 39 5.99 12.17 -13.65
N SER A 40 5.45 13.15 -12.94
CA SER A 40 5.04 14.44 -13.55
C SER A 40 6.23 15.16 -14.20
N VAL A 41 7.40 15.15 -13.57
CA VAL A 41 8.61 15.79 -14.12
C VAL A 41 9.17 15.03 -15.32
N MET A 42 9.18 13.69 -15.28
CA MET A 42 9.78 12.89 -16.34
C MET A 42 8.89 12.75 -17.58
N THR A 43 7.57 12.73 -17.41
CA THR A 43 6.63 12.50 -18.53
C THR A 43 5.83 13.74 -18.91
N GLY A 44 5.84 14.80 -18.08
CA GLY A 44 4.98 15.97 -18.27
C GLY A 44 3.50 15.70 -17.99
N ALA A 45 3.15 14.53 -17.45
CA ALA A 45 1.78 14.18 -17.10
C ALA A 45 1.25 15.04 -15.95
N SER A 46 -0.06 15.21 -15.89
CA SER A 46 -0.70 15.94 -14.79
C SER A 46 -0.50 15.21 -13.45
N PHE A 47 -0.52 15.95 -12.34
CA PHE A 47 -0.45 15.36 -10.99
C PHE A 47 -1.53 14.29 -10.75
N TRP A 48 -2.69 14.42 -11.42
CA TRP A 48 -3.77 13.44 -11.34
C TRP A 48 -3.40 12.11 -12.00
N GLU A 49 -2.84 12.17 -13.21
CA GLU A 49 -2.37 10.98 -13.93
C GLU A 49 -1.19 10.33 -13.21
N ALA A 50 -0.24 11.14 -12.72
CA ALA A 50 0.89 10.65 -11.94
C ALA A 50 0.45 10.00 -10.61
N GLY A 51 -0.57 10.56 -9.94
CA GLY A 51 -1.16 10.00 -8.73
C GLY A 51 -1.91 8.69 -8.98
N ALA A 52 -2.64 8.61 -10.10
CA ALA A 52 -3.29 7.38 -10.51
C ALA A 52 -2.26 6.27 -10.76
N VAL A 53 -1.18 6.56 -11.48
CA VAL A 53 -0.09 5.60 -11.73
C VAL A 53 0.57 5.15 -10.42
N ALA A 54 0.87 6.08 -9.52
CA ALA A 54 1.50 5.80 -8.22
C ALA A 54 0.70 4.84 -7.32
N LEU A 55 -0.62 4.71 -7.53
CA LEU A 55 -1.48 3.76 -6.80
C LEU A 55 -1.79 2.49 -7.60
N VAL A 56 -2.03 2.63 -8.91
CA VAL A 56 -2.43 1.53 -9.78
C VAL A 56 -1.25 0.58 -10.05
N GLU A 57 -0.05 1.11 -10.31
CA GLU A 57 1.14 0.31 -10.58
C GLU A 57 1.48 -0.68 -9.45
N PRO A 58 1.63 -0.25 -8.17
CA PRO A 58 1.92 -1.20 -7.08
C PRO A 58 0.78 -2.20 -6.86
N THR A 59 -0.47 -1.83 -7.13
CA THR A 59 -1.62 -2.74 -7.01
C THR A 59 -1.56 -3.84 -8.08
N ILE A 60 -1.35 -3.48 -9.35
CA ILE A 60 -1.21 -4.44 -10.44
C ILE A 60 0.00 -5.33 -10.22
N ASN A 61 1.13 -4.77 -9.78
CA ASN A 61 2.34 -5.53 -9.49
C ASN A 61 2.12 -6.54 -8.35
N GLY A 62 1.36 -6.17 -7.31
CA GLY A 62 0.97 -7.08 -6.24
C GLY A 62 0.08 -8.24 -6.72
N ILE A 63 -0.88 -7.97 -7.61
CA ILE A 63 -1.72 -9.00 -8.24
C ILE A 63 -0.88 -9.96 -9.09
N TRP A 64 0.01 -9.42 -9.92
CA TRP A 64 0.91 -10.22 -10.75
C TRP A 64 1.84 -11.09 -9.90
N PHE A 65 2.42 -10.53 -8.84
CA PHE A 65 3.22 -11.28 -7.88
C PHE A 65 2.43 -12.44 -7.25
N TYR A 66 1.17 -12.21 -6.89
CA TYR A 66 0.31 -13.27 -6.37
C TYR A 66 0.11 -14.40 -7.39
N VAL A 67 -0.17 -14.07 -8.66
CA VAL A 67 -0.32 -15.06 -9.74
C VAL A 67 0.97 -15.88 -9.91
N LEU A 68 2.12 -15.21 -10.00
CA LEU A 68 3.43 -15.87 -10.10
C LEU A 68 3.69 -16.79 -8.93
N HIS A 69 3.45 -16.31 -7.71
CA HIS A 69 3.64 -17.10 -6.49
C HIS A 69 2.70 -18.31 -6.42
N SER A 70 1.44 -18.16 -6.86
CA SER A 70 0.49 -19.27 -6.97
C SER A 70 0.92 -20.32 -8.00
N ILE A 71 1.49 -19.91 -9.12
CA ILE A 71 2.05 -20.83 -10.12
C ILE A 71 3.29 -21.53 -9.56
N TRP A 72 4.22 -20.78 -8.97
CA TRP A 72 5.45 -21.32 -8.38
C TRP A 72 5.16 -22.38 -7.31
N LYS A 73 4.19 -22.12 -6.42
CA LYS A 73 3.74 -23.10 -5.42
C LYS A 73 3.11 -24.38 -5.99
N LYS A 74 2.65 -24.37 -7.24
CA LYS A 74 2.13 -25.56 -7.92
C LYS A 74 3.21 -26.32 -8.68
N VAL A 75 4.29 -25.64 -9.05
CA VAL A 75 5.44 -26.21 -9.78
C VAL A 75 6.44 -26.86 -8.82
N GLN A 76 6.54 -26.33 -7.59
CA GLN A 76 7.33 -26.88 -6.49
C GLN A 76 6.56 -27.96 -5.71
#